data_AF-A0A355FPU8-F1
#
_entry.id   AF-A0A355FPU8-F1
#
_cell.length_a   1.000
_cell.length_b   1.000
_cell.length_c   1.000
_cell.angle_alpha   90.00
_cell.angle_beta   90.00
_cell.angle_gamma   90.00
#
_symmetry.space_group_name_H-M   'P 1'
#
loop_
_entity.id
_entity.type
_entity.pdbx_description
1 polymer ?
#
loop_
_entity_poly.entity_id
_entity_poly.type
_entity_poly.pdbx_seq_one_letter_code
_entity_poly.pdbx_strand_id
1 'polypeptide(L)'
;MENLKIEQNKQENFFNQMTHEFRTPLTTIIGYADIINKMGSPEERAECSKYIISESNRLLRMVEDILGSSMLKTYTLNLNKTRSDLDQLLRE
;
A
#
# COMPACT_ATOMS: atom_id res chain seq x y z
N MET A 1 25.70 -18.16 4.19
CA MET A 1 24.50 -18.50 5.00
C MET A 1 23.99 -17.30 5.79
N GLU A 2 24.87 -16.50 6.42
CA GLU A 2 24.47 -15.30 7.19
C GLU A 2 23.68 -14.27 6.38
N ASN A 3 24.13 -13.90 5.17
CA ASN A 3 23.41 -12.97 4.29
C ASN A 3 22.00 -13.46 3.91
N LEU A 4 21.80 -14.78 3.73
CA LEU A 4 20.49 -15.34 3.41
C LEU A 4 19.52 -15.18 4.59
N LYS A 5 20.03 -15.39 5.81
CA LYS A 5 19.27 -15.25 7.05
C LYS A 5 18.87 -13.80 7.32
N ILE A 6 19.75 -12.85 6.99
CA ILE A 6 19.47 -11.41 7.07
C ILE A 6 18.33 -11.04 6.12
N GLU A 7 18.35 -11.51 4.87
CA GLU A 7 17.28 -11.18 3.92
C GLU A 7 15.94 -11.84 4.25
N GLN A 8 15.95 -13.06 4.79
CA GLN A 8 14.74 -13.69 5.31
C GLN A 8 14.14 -12.87 6.47
N ASN A 9 14.96 -12.44 7.44
CA ASN A 9 14.50 -11.62 8.55
C ASN A 9 13.95 -10.26 8.09
N LYS A 10 14.57 -9.61 7.10
CA LYS A 10 14.04 -8.36 6.55
C LYS A 10 12.69 -8.56 5.87
N GLN A 11 12.53 -9.66 5.13
CA GLN A 11 11.28 -9.99 4.48
C GLN A 11 10.16 -10.26 5.51
N GLU A 12 10.46 -11.01 6.56
CA GLU A 12 9.52 -11.28 7.65
C GLU A 12 9.12 -9.99 8.37
N ASN A 13 10.09 -9.14 8.73
CA ASN A 13 9.83 -7.85 9.35
C ASN A 13 8.96 -6.93 8.47
N PHE A 14 9.21 -6.91 7.16
CA PHE A 14 8.41 -6.16 6.20
C PHE A 14 6.95 -6.63 6.20
N PHE A 15 6.71 -7.95 6.11
CA PHE A 15 5.35 -8.49 6.15
C PHE A 15 4.64 -8.23 7.50
N ASN A 16 5.37 -8.32 8.61
CA ASN A 16 4.82 -8.01 9.93
C ASN A 16 4.40 -6.54 10.01
N GLN A 17 5.27 -5.62 9.56
CA GLN A 17 4.96 -4.19 9.56
C GLN A 17 3.73 -3.87 8.71
N MET A 18 3.63 -4.44 7.51
CA MET A 18 2.45 -4.29 6.65
C MET A 18 1.18 -4.84 7.31
N THR A 19 1.26 -6.01 7.94
CA THR A 19 0.13 -6.60 8.67
C THR A 19 -0.35 -5.68 9.78
N HIS A 20 0.56 -5.04 10.52
CA HIS A 20 0.19 -4.06 11.54
C HIS A 20 -0.48 -2.83 10.93
N GLU A 21 0.05 -2.31 9.83
CA GLU A 21 -0.52 -1.14 9.14
C GLU A 21 -1.89 -1.41 8.54
N PHE A 22 -2.19 -2.66 8.14
CA PHE A 22 -3.50 -3.07 7.62
C PHE A 22 -4.58 -3.13 8.70
N ARG A 23 -4.20 -3.41 9.95
CA ARG A 23 -5.17 -3.51 11.05
C ARG A 23 -5.93 -2.21 11.27
N THR A 24 -5.24 -1.07 11.18
CA THR A 24 -5.85 0.25 11.38
C THR A 24 -6.97 0.56 10.38
N PRO A 25 -6.74 0.57 9.04
CA PRO A 25 -7.80 0.84 8.07
C PRO A 25 -8.92 -0.20 8.16
N LEU A 26 -8.58 -1.48 8.38
CA LEU A 26 -9.59 -2.54 8.52
C LEU A 26 -10.49 -2.34 9.75
N THR A 27 -9.89 -1.98 10.89
CA THR A 27 -10.65 -1.68 12.12
C THR A 27 -11.60 -0.50 11.91
N THR A 28 -11.13 0.54 11.21
CA THR A 28 -11.96 1.70 10.88
C THR A 28 -13.12 1.32 9.95
N ILE A 29 -12.88 0.51 8.92
CA ILE A 29 -13.93 0.02 8.01
C ILE A 29 -15.00 -0.76 8.78
N ILE A 30 -14.59 -1.72 9.61
CA ILE A 30 -15.52 -2.52 10.42
C ILE A 30 -16.30 -1.63 11.39
N GLY A 31 -15.62 -0.71 12.08
CA GLY A 31 -16.25 0.22 13.02
C GLY A 31 -17.32 1.09 12.38
N TYR A 32 -17.04 1.69 11.22
CA TYR A 32 -18.04 2.49 10.51
C TYR A 32 -19.16 1.65 9.91
N ALA A 33 -18.88 0.42 9.46
CA ALA A 33 -19.93 -0.50 9.01
C ALA A 33 -20.89 -0.87 10.15
N ASP A 34 -20.37 -1.11 11.36
CA ASP A 34 -21.17 -1.35 12.56
C ASP A 34 -22.00 -0.12 12.97
N ILE A 35 -21.44 1.08 12.79
CA ILE A 35 -22.15 2.34 13.05
C ILE A 35 -23.30 2.52 12.06
N ILE A 36 -23.10 2.26 10.76
CA ILE A 36 -24.17 2.36 9.73
C ILE A 36 -25.38 1.49 10.09
N ASN A 37 -25.14 0.29 10.63
CA ASN A 37 -26.21 -0.61 11.07
C ASN A 37 -27.04 -0.05 12.24
N LYS A 38 -26.49 0.88 13.01
CA LYS A 38 -27.09 1.49 14.20
C LYS A 38 -27.66 2.90 13.95
N MET A 39 -27.33 3.53 12.82
CA MET A 39 -27.67 4.93 12.51
C MET A 39 -29.05 5.08 11.87
N GLY A 40 -29.75 6.16 12.22
CA GLY A 40 -31.11 6.46 11.78
C GLY A 40 -31.21 7.39 10.58
N SER A 41 -30.31 8.38 10.44
CA SER A 41 -30.41 9.38 9.37
C SER A 41 -29.60 8.98 8.11
N PRO A 42 -30.10 9.33 6.90
CA PRO A 42 -29.36 9.16 5.66
C PRO A 42 -28.01 9.90 5.64
N GLU A 43 -27.94 11.09 6.24
CA GLU A 43 -26.76 11.95 6.25
C GLU A 43 -25.60 11.30 7.02
N GLU A 44 -25.90 10.78 8.20
CA GLU A 44 -24.99 10.01 9.05
C GLU A 44 -24.43 8.77 8.35
N ARG A 45 -25.29 8.04 7.62
CA ARG A 45 -24.88 6.86 6.83
C ARG A 45 -23.96 7.26 5.68
N ALA A 46 -24.24 8.38 5.01
CA ALA A 46 -23.42 8.89 3.93
C ALA A 46 -22.02 9.29 4.43
N GLU A 47 -21.92 9.90 5.61
CA GLU A 47 -20.63 10.25 6.21
C GLU A 47 -19.81 9.00 6.56
N CYS A 48 -20.42 8.01 7.21
CA CYS A 48 -19.76 6.74 7.50
C CYS A 48 -19.28 6.02 6.23
N SER A 49 -20.10 6.03 5.18
CA SER A 49 -19.75 5.45 3.88
C SER A 49 -18.50 6.11 3.28
N LYS A 50 -18.33 7.44 3.42
CA LYS A 50 -17.12 8.15 2.98
C LYS A 50 -15.87 7.63 3.69
N TYR A 51 -15.93 7.44 5.01
CA TYR A 51 -14.80 6.90 5.77
C TYR A 51 -14.45 5.46 5.35
N ILE A 52 -15.46 4.61 5.16
CA ILE A 52 -15.27 3.23 4.67
C ILE A 52 -14.57 3.23 3.31
N ILE A 53 -15.04 4.04 2.36
CA ILE A 53 -14.45 4.13 1.02
C ILE A 53 -13.02 4.66 1.10
N SER A 54 -12.77 5.69 1.91
CA SER A 54 -11.43 6.26 2.11
C SER A 54 -10.43 5.21 2.62
N GLU A 55 -10.79 4.48 3.69
CA GLU A 55 -9.91 3.46 4.26
C GLU A 55 -9.79 2.22 3.37
N SER A 56 -10.82 1.87 2.60
CA SER A 56 -10.74 0.79 1.60
C SER A 56 -9.76 1.13 0.49
N ASN A 57 -9.80 2.37 -0.02
CA ASN A 57 -8.83 2.86 -1.01
C ASN A 57 -7.41 2.93 -0.44
N ARG A 58 -7.26 3.29 0.85
CA ARG A 58 -5.97 3.27 1.52
C ARG A 58 -5.41 1.85 1.62
N LEU A 59 -6.24 0.88 2.01
CA LEU A 59 -5.85 -0.53 2.06
C LEU A 59 -5.45 -1.04 0.67
N LEU A 60 -6.20 -0.68 -0.38
CA LEU A 60 -5.90 -1.07 -1.76
C LEU A 60 -4.51 -0.56 -2.19
N ARG A 61 -4.19 0.72 -1.93
CA ARG A 61 -2.86 1.27 -2.23
C ARG A 61 -1.75 0.52 -1.52
N MET A 62 -1.94 0.15 -0.26
CA MET A 62 -0.92 -0.61 0.46
C MET A 62 -0.72 -2.02 -0.12
N VAL A 63 -1.79 -2.67 -0.61
CA VAL A 63 -1.69 -3.95 -1.32
C VAL A 63 -0.93 -3.76 -2.64
N GLU A 64 -1.24 -2.70 -3.39
CA GLU A 64 -0.54 -2.34 -4.63
C GLU A 64 0.96 -2.08 -4.38
N ASP A 65 1.32 -1.39 -3.29
CA ASP A 65 2.71 -1.13 -2.91
C ASP A 65 3.50 -2.43 -2.63
N ILE A 66 2.86 -3.42 -1.99
CA ILE A 66 3.47 -4.74 -1.75
C ILE A 66 3.68 -5.49 -3.07
N LEU A 67 2.68 -5.49 -3.95
CA LEU A 67 2.76 -6.13 -5.26
C LEU A 67 3.82 -5.45 -6.15
N GLY A 68 3.86 -4.11 -6.15
CA GLY A 68 4.85 -3.31 -6.86
C GLY A 68 6.28 -3.57 -6.37
N SER A 69 6.49 -3.61 -5.05
CA SER A 69 7.78 -3.98 -4.44
C SER A 69 8.23 -5.39 -4.85
N SER A 70 7.29 -6.32 -4.97
CA SER A 70 7.57 -7.70 -5.41
C SER A 70 7.92 -7.77 -6.90
N MET A 71 7.26 -6.97 -7.74
CA MET A 71 7.54 -6.86 -9.17
C MET A 71 8.90 -6.19 -9.43
N LEU A 72 9.24 -5.13 -8.69
CA LEU A 72 10.55 -4.45 -8.78
C LEU A 72 11.73 -5.36 -8.41
N LYS A 73 11.54 -6.31 -7.49
CA LYS A 73 12.56 -7.33 -7.18
C LYS A 73 12.72 -8.40 -8.27
N THR A 74 11.67 -8.63 -9.06
CA THR A 74 11.65 -9.66 -10.11
C THR A 74 12.19 -9.13 -11.43
N TYR A 75 11.94 -7.85 -11.73
CA TYR A 75 12.60 -7.17 -12.85
C TYR A 75 14.05 -6.86 -12.47
N THR A 76 14.98 -7.70 -12.93
CA THR A 76 16.35 -7.25 -13.15
C THR A 76 16.24 -6.05 -14.09
N LEU A 77 16.47 -4.84 -13.56
CA LEU A 77 16.47 -3.61 -14.34
C LEU A 77 17.43 -3.79 -15.53
N ASN A 78 16.88 -4.13 -16.70
CA ASN A 78 17.61 -4.19 -17.97
C ASN A 78 17.90 -2.75 -18.39
N LEU A 79 18.84 -2.13 -17.67
CA LEU A 79 19.33 -0.79 -17.96
C LEU A 79 20.13 -0.87 -19.25
N ASN A 80 19.49 -0.51 -20.36
CA ASN A 80 20.21 -0.17 -21.59
C ASN A 80 20.89 1.18 -21.39
N LYS A 81 22.06 1.15 -20.75
CA LYS A 81 22.92 2.33 -20.61
C LYS A 81 23.32 2.81 -22.01
N THR A 82 22.78 3.94 -22.40
CA THR A 82 23.18 4.64 -23.63
C THR A 82 23.85 5.95 -23.23
N ARG A 83 24.74 6.43 -24.10
CA ARG A 83 25.36 7.74 -23.91
C ARG A 83 24.34 8.78 -24.39
N SER A 84 23.80 9.55 -23.45
CA SER A 84 22.81 10.60 -23.73
C SER A 84 23.35 11.96 -23.28
N ASP A 85 23.00 13.01 -24.03
CA ASP A 85 23.31 14.38 -23.66
C ASP A 85 22.31 14.87 -22.60
N LEU A 86 22.83 15.25 -21.43
CA LEU A 86 22.02 15.70 -20.31
C LEU A 86 21.41 17.09 -20.56
N ASP A 87 22.06 17.96 -21.34
CA ASP A 87 21.53 19.30 -21.63
C ASP A 87 20.33 19.21 -22.58
N GLN A 88 20.31 18.20 -23.46
CA GLN A 88 19.17 17.92 -24.32
C GLN A 88 17.99 17.33 -23.50
N LEU A 89 18.26 16.45 -22.55
CA LEU A 89 17.22 15.78 -21.74
C LEU A 89 16.51 16.73 -20.77
N LEU A 90 17.22 17.74 -20.25
CA LEU A 90 16.67 18.71 -19.30
C LEU A 90 15.81 19.81 -19.95
N ARG A 91 15.78 19.88 -21.29
CA ARG A 91 15.05 20.87 -22.07
C ARG A 91 13.74 20.32 -22.67
N GLU A 92 13.46 19.03 -22.48
CA GLU A 92 12.14 18.40 -22.70
C GLU A 92 11.29 18.45 -21.43
#